data_AF-A0A7Z0RFY3-F1
#
_entry.id   AF-A0A7Z0RFY3-F1
#
_cell.length_a   1.000
_cell.length_b   1.000
_cell.length_c   1.000
_cell.angle_alpha   90.00
_cell.angle_beta   90.00
_cell.angle_gamma   90.00
#
_symmetry.space_group_name_H-M   'P 1'
#
loop_
_entity.id
_entity.type
_entity.pdbx_description
1 polymer ?
#
loop_
_entity_poly.entity_id
_entity_poly.type
_entity_poly.pdbx_seq_one_letter_code
_entity_poly.pdbx_strand_id
1 'polypeptide(L)'
;MPYVSRSIDGAIDGLYEQLQQGQAEELLLDNDPAVVAFLNAPVMVSSVSARQFRLMLRRAGLLDQVKAWVAQQDGETQDAFEYSGTFVKDSPMMAAGFAALGFTASAVDAFFLAASKL
;
A
#
# COMPACT_ATOMS: atom_id res chain seq x y z
N MET A 1 -10.19 -16.51 -21.37
CA MET A 1 -10.80 -17.27 -20.26
C MET A 1 -9.67 -17.75 -19.34
N PRO A 2 -9.40 -17.09 -18.21
CA PRO A 2 -8.37 -17.51 -17.27
C PRO A 2 -8.88 -18.59 -16.31
N TYR A 3 -7.97 -19.44 -15.86
CA TYR A 3 -8.13 -20.19 -14.63
C TYR A 3 -7.86 -19.26 -13.44
N VAL A 4 -8.72 -19.32 -12.42
CA VAL A 4 -8.65 -18.42 -11.27
C VAL A 4 -8.22 -19.17 -10.01
N SER A 5 -7.29 -18.59 -9.25
CA SER A 5 -7.06 -18.99 -7.86
C SER A 5 -7.82 -18.07 -6.93
N ARG A 6 -8.18 -18.60 -5.76
CA ARG A 6 -8.89 -17.85 -4.73
C ARG A 6 -8.13 -17.90 -3.42
N SER A 7 -8.16 -16.78 -2.70
CA SER A 7 -7.70 -16.70 -1.33
C SER A 7 -8.63 -17.49 -0.40
N ILE A 8 -8.24 -17.62 0.87
CA ILE A 8 -9.06 -18.29 1.89
C ILE A 8 -10.43 -17.61 2.12
N ASP A 9 -10.52 -16.32 1.79
CA ASP A 9 -11.75 -15.53 1.88
C ASP A 9 -12.62 -15.64 0.61
N GLY A 10 -12.19 -16.43 -0.38
CA GLY A 10 -12.91 -16.68 -1.63
C GLY A 10 -12.72 -15.60 -2.70
N ALA A 11 -11.95 -14.55 -2.43
CA ALA A 11 -11.60 -13.53 -3.43
C ALA A 11 -10.58 -14.07 -4.44
N ILE A 12 -10.67 -13.65 -5.70
CA ILE A 12 -9.65 -13.99 -6.70
C ILE A 12 -8.32 -13.33 -6.29
N ASP A 13 -7.25 -14.11 -6.25
CA ASP A 13 -5.89 -13.64 -5.94
C ASP A 13 -4.88 -13.92 -7.05
N GLY A 14 -5.28 -14.66 -8.09
CA GLY A 14 -4.45 -14.97 -9.24
C GLY A 14 -5.27 -15.37 -10.47
N LEU A 15 -4.71 -15.06 -11.65
CA LEU A 15 -5.24 -15.44 -12.96
C LEU A 15 -4.16 -16.18 -13.74
N TYR A 16 -4.51 -17.31 -14.34
CA TYR A 16 -3.59 -18.19 -15.05
C TYR A 16 -4.15 -18.55 -16.44
N GLU A 17 -3.29 -18.56 -17.44
CA GLU A 17 -3.66 -19.00 -18.80
C GLU A 17 -3.86 -20.52 -18.89
N GLN A 18 -3.25 -21.26 -17.96
CA GLN A 18 -3.27 -22.72 -17.91
C GLN A 18 -3.76 -23.21 -16.54
N LEU A 19 -4.41 -24.37 -16.54
CA LEU A 19 -4.88 -25.07 -15.34
C LEU A 19 -3.72 -25.27 -14.34
N GLN A 20 -3.88 -24.79 -13.11
CA GLN A 20 -2.95 -25.07 -12.01
C GLN A 20 -3.61 -26.10 -11.08
N GLN A 21 -3.22 -27.37 -11.19
CA GLN A 21 -3.80 -28.43 -10.36
C GLN A 21 -3.63 -28.11 -8.87
N GLY A 22 -4.73 -28.18 -8.12
CA GLY A 22 -4.77 -27.87 -6.69
C GLY A 22 -4.68 -26.39 -6.32
N GLN A 23 -4.61 -25.46 -7.29
CA GLN A 23 -4.50 -24.01 -7.04
C GLN A 23 -5.48 -23.16 -7.83
N ALA A 24 -5.60 -23.40 -9.15
CA ALA A 24 -6.46 -22.66 -10.06
C ALA A 24 -7.08 -23.63 -11.08
N GLU A 25 -8.22 -24.20 -10.70
CA GLU A 25 -8.96 -25.18 -11.50
C GLU A 25 -10.28 -24.62 -12.05
N GLU A 26 -10.76 -23.54 -11.47
CA GLU A 26 -11.98 -22.84 -11.89
C GLU A 26 -11.67 -21.98 -13.12
N LEU A 27 -12.34 -22.24 -14.25
CA LEU A 27 -12.22 -21.46 -15.47
C LEU A 27 -13.34 -20.42 -15.53
N LEU A 28 -12.98 -19.13 -15.60
CA LEU A 28 -13.93 -18.03 -15.75
C LEU A 28 -13.79 -17.35 -17.12
N LEU A 29 -14.88 -16.69 -17.54
CA LEU A 29 -14.86 -15.85 -18.74
C LEU A 29 -14.07 -14.56 -18.47
N ASP A 30 -13.43 -14.00 -19.50
CA ASP A 30 -12.66 -12.75 -19.35
C ASP A 30 -13.53 -11.55 -18.93
N ASN A 31 -14.83 -11.60 -19.27
CA ASN A 31 -15.82 -10.59 -18.92
C ASN A 31 -16.61 -10.93 -17.65
N ASP A 32 -16.26 -12.00 -16.93
CA ASP A 32 -16.88 -12.32 -15.66
C ASP A 32 -16.66 -11.15 -14.68
N PRO A 33 -17.69 -10.68 -13.95
CA PRO A 33 -17.57 -9.56 -13.03
C PRO A 33 -16.45 -9.73 -12.00
N ALA A 34 -16.18 -10.95 -11.53
CA ALA A 34 -15.11 -11.19 -10.57
C ALA A 34 -13.72 -11.06 -11.20
N VAL A 35 -13.54 -11.54 -12.44
CA VAL A 35 -12.30 -11.38 -13.20
C VAL A 35 -12.05 -9.92 -13.53
N VAL A 36 -13.09 -9.21 -13.99
CA VAL A 36 -13.02 -7.77 -14.27
C VAL A 36 -12.69 -6.98 -13.00
N ALA A 37 -13.29 -7.32 -11.86
CA ALA A 37 -13.01 -6.67 -10.59
C ALA A 37 -11.55 -6.88 -10.14
N PHE A 38 -11.01 -8.11 -10.29
CA PHE A 38 -9.62 -8.41 -9.98
C PHE A 38 -8.65 -7.62 -10.87
N LEU A 39 -8.91 -7.58 -12.18
CA LEU A 39 -8.07 -6.84 -13.14
C LEU A 39 -8.08 -5.32 -12.92
N ASN A 40 -9.17 -4.78 -12.37
CA ASN A 40 -9.30 -3.36 -12.05
C ASN A 40 -9.01 -3.05 -10.58
N ALA A 41 -8.58 -4.03 -9.79
CA ALA A 41 -8.29 -3.83 -8.38
C ALA A 41 -7.17 -2.78 -8.23
N PRO A 42 -7.33 -1.79 -7.33
CA PRO A 42 -6.34 -0.76 -7.15
C PRO A 42 -5.02 -1.37 -6.66
N VAL A 43 -3.91 -0.94 -7.27
CA VAL A 43 -2.57 -1.36 -6.84
C VAL A 43 -2.35 -0.91 -5.39
N MET A 44 -2.34 -1.87 -4.47
CA MET A 44 -2.05 -1.61 -3.07
C MET A 44 -0.56 -1.45 -2.87
N VAL A 45 -0.16 -0.27 -2.41
CA VAL A 45 1.21 0.00 -1.96
C VAL A 45 1.27 -0.22 -0.45
N SER A 46 1.99 -1.25 -0.02
CA SER A 46 2.19 -1.57 1.39
C SER A 46 3.38 -0.82 2.00
N SER A 47 4.38 -0.47 1.18
CA SER A 47 5.54 0.29 1.63
C SER A 47 6.21 1.06 0.50
N VAL A 48 7.00 2.08 0.87
CA VAL A 48 7.86 2.84 -0.05
C VAL A 48 9.24 3.05 0.56
N SER A 49 10.25 3.27 -0.27
CA SER A 49 11.59 3.61 0.21
C SER A 49 11.59 4.94 0.97
N ALA A 50 12.57 5.13 1.85
CA ALA A 50 12.74 6.39 2.59
C ALA A 50 12.87 7.60 1.67
N ARG A 51 13.56 7.43 0.54
CA ARG A 51 13.70 8.47 -0.48
C ARG A 51 12.33 8.86 -1.06
N GLN A 52 11.55 7.88 -1.51
CA GLN A 52 10.22 8.08 -2.09
C GLN A 52 9.29 8.82 -1.10
N PHE A 53 9.27 8.35 0.15
CA PHE A 53 8.47 8.94 1.21
C PHE A 53 8.85 10.41 1.48
N ARG A 54 10.15 10.68 1.73
CA ARG A 54 10.65 12.03 2.02
C ARG A 54 10.47 12.99 0.84
N LEU A 55 10.61 12.51 -0.40
CA LEU A 55 10.35 13.32 -1.60
C LEU A 55 8.87 13.66 -1.74
N MET A 56 7.97 12.69 -1.49
CA MET A 56 6.53 12.94 -1.55
C MET A 56 6.11 13.95 -0.47
N LEU A 57 6.61 13.83 0.77
CA LEU A 57 6.38 14.82 1.82
C LEU A 57 6.85 16.22 1.41
N ARG A 58 8.02 16.33 0.77
CA ARG A 58 8.54 17.61 0.28
C ARG A 58 7.65 18.20 -0.81
N ARG A 59 7.20 17.38 -1.77
CA ARG A 59 6.29 17.82 -2.85
C ARG A 59 4.92 18.25 -2.33
N ALA A 60 4.44 17.61 -1.27
CA ALA A 60 3.20 17.96 -0.58
C ALA A 60 3.34 19.15 0.37
N GLY A 61 4.56 19.67 0.60
CA GLY A 61 4.81 20.74 1.59
C GLY A 61 4.63 20.29 3.05
N LEU A 62 4.59 18.98 3.31
CA LEU A 62 4.30 18.40 4.63
C LEU A 62 5.55 18.03 5.43
N LEU A 63 6.73 18.08 4.80
CA LEU A 63 7.97 17.58 5.42
C LEU A 63 8.28 18.27 6.75
N ASP A 64 8.14 19.59 6.83
CA ASP A 64 8.46 20.34 8.06
C ASP A 64 7.43 20.06 9.16
N GLN A 65 6.15 19.91 8.80
CA GLN A 65 5.09 19.53 9.73
C GLN A 65 5.31 18.12 10.28
N VAL A 66 5.69 17.16 9.44
CA VAL A 66 6.03 15.80 9.86
C VAL A 66 7.23 15.82 10.82
N LYS A 67 8.29 16.55 10.49
CA LYS A 67 9.48 16.66 11.36
C LYS A 67 9.13 17.25 12.72
N ALA A 68 8.29 18.29 12.75
CA ALA A 68 7.83 18.90 13.99
C ALA A 68 7.02 17.90 14.85
N TRP A 69 6.20 17.06 14.22
CA TRP A 69 5.47 16.00 14.92
C TRP A 69 6.40 14.89 15.43
N VAL A 70 7.34 14.42 14.61
CA VAL A 70 8.33 13.38 14.98
C VAL A 70 9.17 13.82 16.18
N ALA A 71 9.59 15.09 16.22
CA ALA A 71 10.37 15.65 17.33
C ALA A 71 9.65 15.63 18.69
N GLN A 72 8.34 15.42 18.71
CA GLN A 72 7.54 15.30 19.93
C GLN A 72 7.32 13.84 20.35
N GLN A 73 7.74 12.88 19.53
CA GLN A 73 7.59 11.45 19.82
C GLN A 73 8.75 10.94 20.69
N ASP A 74 8.64 9.70 21.15
CA ASP A 74 9.70 9.01 21.87
C ASP A 74 10.95 8.78 20.98
N GLY A 75 12.06 8.43 21.61
CA GLY A 75 13.33 8.24 20.91
C GLY A 75 13.30 7.14 19.85
N GLU A 76 12.54 6.05 20.08
CA GLU A 76 12.45 4.96 19.10
C GLU A 76 11.73 5.42 17.83
N THR A 77 10.65 6.20 17.98
CA THR A 77 9.94 6.79 16.84
C THR A 77 10.81 7.80 16.08
N GLN A 78 11.61 8.61 16.79
CA GLN A 78 12.55 9.54 16.16
C GLN A 78 13.62 8.78 15.36
N ASP A 79 14.22 7.74 15.95
CA ASP A 79 15.23 6.91 15.30
C ASP A 79 14.65 6.13 14.11
N ALA A 80 13.43 5.60 14.24
CA ALA A 80 12.75 4.91 13.15
C ALA A 80 12.50 5.85 11.96
N PHE A 81 12.06 7.08 12.22
CA PHE A 81 11.87 8.06 11.14
C PHE A 81 13.20 8.47 10.49
N GLU A 82 14.27 8.61 11.27
CA GLU A 82 15.56 9.08 10.76
C GLU A 82 16.34 8.01 10.00
N TYR A 83 16.40 6.79 10.53
CA TYR A 83 17.29 5.75 10.03
C TYR A 83 16.60 4.64 9.24
N SER A 84 15.26 4.58 9.20
CA SER A 84 14.60 3.56 8.39
C SER A 84 14.89 3.73 6.91
N GLY A 85 15.20 2.62 6.23
CA GLY A 85 15.32 2.56 4.77
C GLY A 85 13.96 2.50 4.04
N THR A 86 12.89 2.14 4.75
CA THR A 86 11.57 1.87 4.19
C THR A 86 10.46 2.31 5.14
N PHE A 87 9.39 2.90 4.61
CA PHE A 87 8.20 3.24 5.38
C PHE A 87 7.06 2.30 5.01
N VAL A 88 6.56 1.55 5.99
CA VAL A 88 5.44 0.61 5.83
C VAL A 88 4.15 1.32 6.22
N LYS A 89 3.17 1.35 5.31
CA LYS A 89 1.91 2.08 5.44
C LYS A 89 1.17 1.76 6.74
N ASP A 90 1.09 0.47 7.07
CA ASP A 90 0.32 -0.03 8.21
C ASP A 90 1.14 -0.15 9.50
N SER A 91 2.34 0.43 9.54
CA SER A 91 3.15 0.46 10.76
C SER A 91 2.57 1.43 11.81
N PRO A 92 2.80 1.19 13.12
CA PRO A 92 2.27 2.04 14.18
C PRO A 92 2.68 3.53 14.04
N MET A 93 3.94 3.79 13.69
CA MET A 93 4.46 5.15 13.47
C MET A 93 3.73 5.85 12.31
N MET A 94 3.51 5.15 11.20
CA MET A 94 2.83 5.73 10.04
C MET A 94 1.36 6.01 10.31
N ALA A 95 0.68 5.08 10.97
CA ALA A 95 -0.71 5.25 11.39
C ALA A 95 -0.86 6.47 12.34
N ALA A 96 0.00 6.58 13.35
CA ALA A 96 0.00 7.69 14.29
C ALA A 96 0.32 9.04 13.62
N GLY A 97 1.34 9.07 12.76
CA GLY A 97 1.77 10.28 12.06
C GLY A 97 0.69 10.82 11.12
N PHE A 98 0.11 9.97 10.27
CA PHE A 98 -0.95 10.40 9.36
C PHE A 98 -2.24 10.79 10.07
N ALA A 99 -2.61 10.09 11.15
CA ALA A 99 -3.76 10.47 11.97
C ALA A 99 -3.58 11.86 12.60
N ALA A 100 -2.37 12.16 13.11
CA ALA A 100 -2.06 13.48 13.69
C ALA A 100 -2.11 14.62 12.65
N LEU A 101 -1.87 14.31 11.37
CA LEU A 101 -1.98 15.25 10.25
C LEU A 101 -3.42 15.35 9.70
N GLY A 102 -4.37 14.58 10.24
CA GLY A 102 -5.77 14.60 9.80
C GLY A 102 -6.03 13.84 8.49
N PHE A 103 -5.16 12.92 8.10
CA PHE A 103 -5.36 12.12 6.90
C PHE A 103 -6.46 11.07 7.09
N THR A 104 -7.30 10.91 6.08
CA THR A 104 -8.21 9.76 5.95
C THR A 104 -7.45 8.56 5.39
N ALA A 105 -7.99 7.35 5.58
CA ALA A 105 -7.39 6.12 5.04
C ALA A 105 -7.16 6.21 3.51
N SER A 106 -8.13 6.75 2.76
CA SER A 106 -8.00 6.95 1.32
C SER A 106 -6.93 7.96 0.93
N ALA A 107 -6.70 8.99 1.75
CA ALA A 107 -5.63 9.96 1.53
C ALA A 107 -4.25 9.34 1.79
N VAL A 108 -4.13 8.45 2.77
CA VAL A 108 -2.90 7.68 3.02
C VAL A 108 -2.61 6.76 1.84
N ASP A 109 -3.60 6.03 1.33
CA ASP A 109 -3.43 5.16 0.16
C ASP A 109 -2.98 5.97 -1.07
N ALA A 110 -3.62 7.11 -1.33
CA ALA A 110 -3.24 8.00 -2.42
C ALA A 110 -1.81 8.55 -2.24
N PHE A 111 -1.41 8.87 -1.01
CA PHE A 111 -0.06 9.33 -0.69
C PHE A 111 0.99 8.26 -1.02
N PHE A 112 0.80 7.02 -0.53
CA PHE A 112 1.73 5.93 -0.77
C PHE A 112 1.80 5.54 -2.25
N LEU A 113 0.65 5.54 -2.94
CA LEU A 113 0.59 5.29 -4.38
C LEU A 113 1.29 6.39 -5.21
N ALA A 114 1.22 7.64 -4.78
CA ALA A 114 1.97 8.72 -5.41
C ALA A 114 3.47 8.62 -5.12
N ALA A 115 3.83 8.29 -3.88
CA ALA A 115 5.22 8.13 -3.45
C ALA A 115 5.92 6.95 -4.16
N SER A 116 5.24 5.83 -4.39
CA SER A 116 5.83 4.64 -5.05
C SER A 116 6.28 4.88 -6.49
N LYS A 117 5.82 5.97 -7.11
CA LYS A 117 6.17 6.37 -8.48
C LYS A 117 7.40 7.30 -8.56
N LEU A 118 8.07 7.57 -7.44
CA LEU A 118 9.24 8.46 -7.32
C LEU A 118 10.55 7.69 -7.16
#